data_AF-A0A354UQL9-F1
#
_entry.id   AF-A0A354UQL9-F1
#
_cell.length_a   1.000
_cell.length_b   1.000
_cell.length_c   1.000
_cell.angle_alpha   90.00
_cell.angle_beta   90.00
_cell.angle_gamma   90.00
#
_symmetry.space_group_name_H-M   'P 1'
#
loop_
_entity.id
_entity.type
_entity.pdbx_description
1 polymer ?
#
loop_
_entity_poly.entity_id
_entity_poly.type
_entity_poly.pdbx_seq_one_letter_code
_entity_poly.pdbx_strand_id
1 'polypeptide(L)' 'SKYAPKILTFSINPDKIKDVIGSGGKTINKIIDETGAKIDINDDGKVFIASYEETI' A
#
# COMPACT_ATOMS: atom_id res chain seq x y z
N SER A 1 3.84 -21.92 -1.45
CA SER A 1 2.43 -22.09 -1.05
C SER A 1 1.62 -21.10 -1.87
N LYS A 2 0.63 -21.56 -2.62
CA LYS A 2 -0.20 -20.80 -3.58
C LYS A 2 -1.07 -19.70 -2.95
N TYR A 3 -0.86 -19.45 -1.66
CA TYR A 3 -1.58 -18.52 -0.79
C TYR A 3 -0.61 -17.76 0.12
N ALA A 4 0.68 -17.74 -0.22
CA ALA A 4 1.66 -16.98 0.56
C ALA A 4 1.44 -15.48 0.29
N PRO A 5 1.14 -14.67 1.31
CA PRO A 5 0.98 -13.24 1.12
C PRO A 5 2.30 -12.67 0.59
N LYS A 6 2.21 -11.94 -0.52
CA LYS A 6 3.38 -11.24 -1.08
C LYS A 6 3.42 -9.87 -0.43
N ILE A 7 4.53 -9.59 0.25
CA ILE A 7 4.81 -8.28 0.84
C ILE A 7 5.78 -7.56 -0.10
N LEU A 8 5.30 -6.52 -0.75
CA LEU A 8 6.10 -5.57 -1.51
C LEU A 8 6.50 -4.44 -0.58
N THR A 9 7.78 -4.12 -0.52
CA THR A 9 8.30 -3.00 0.26
C THR A 9 9.10 -2.09 -0.66
N PHE A 10 8.80 -0.80 -0.61
CA PHE A 10 9.55 0.22 -1.33
C PHE A 10 9.60 1.52 -0.53
N SER A 11 10.52 2.41 -0.88
CA SER A 11 10.65 3.71 -0.23
C SER A 11 10.26 4.82 -1.19
N ILE A 12 9.52 5.80 -0.67
CA ILE A 12 9.19 7.06 -1.36
C ILE A 12 9.78 8.24 -0.59
N ASN A 13 9.87 9.39 -1.25
CA ASN A 13 10.20 10.63 -0.55
C ASN A 13 9.10 10.94 0.49
N PRO A 14 9.43 11.21 1.77
CA PRO A 14 8.48 11.61 2.80
C PRO A 14 7.55 12.76 2.39
N ASP A 15 8.02 13.71 1.58
CA ASP A 15 7.21 14.82 1.06
C ASP A 15 6.02 14.35 0.21
N LYS A 16 6.15 13.17 -0.40
CA LYS A 16 5.13 12.54 -1.24
C LYS A 16 4.15 11.67 -0.47
N ILE A 17 4.37 11.40 0.81
CA ILE A 17 3.43 10.64 1.64
C ILE A 17 2.05 11.29 1.64
N LYS A 18 1.99 12.63 1.77
CA LYS A 18 0.73 13.39 1.75
C LYS A 18 -0.03 13.24 0.43
N ASP A 19 0.69 13.23 -0.69
CA ASP A 19 0.11 13.05 -2.02
C ASP A 19 -0.47 11.64 -2.18
N VAL A 20 0.24 10.62 -1.66
CA VAL A 20 -0.19 9.21 -1.72
C VAL A 20 -1.40 8.93 -0.83
N ILE A 21 -1.41 9.44 0.40
CA ILE A 21 -2.56 9.34 1.31
C ILE A 21 -3.76 10.09 0.72
N GLY A 22 -3.51 11.26 0.13
CA GLY A 22 -4.53 12.15 -0.40
C GLY A 22 -5.36 12.82 0.69
N SER A 23 -6.38 13.57 0.28
CA SER A 23 -7.23 14.33 1.20
C SER A 23 -7.98 13.40 2.17
N GLY A 24 -7.58 13.40 3.44
CA GLY A 24 -8.19 12.57 4.49
C GLY A 24 -8.10 11.07 4.24
N GLY A 25 -7.09 10.61 3.51
CA GLY A 25 -6.92 9.17 3.20
C GLY A 25 -7.77 8.67 2.03
N LYS A 26 -8.50 9.54 1.32
CA LYS A 26 -9.38 9.11 0.21
C LYS A 26 -8.64 8.36 -0.90
N THR A 27 -7.45 8.82 -1.27
CA THR A 27 -6.67 8.20 -2.35
C THR A 27 -6.22 6.80 -1.94
N ILE A 28 -5.62 6.68 -0.76
CA ILE A 28 -5.11 5.38 -0.29
C ILE A 28 -6.24 4.39 0.00
N ASN A 29 -7.35 4.84 0.60
CA ASN A 29 -8.51 3.98 0.84
C ASN A 29 -9.12 3.46 -0.45
N LYS A 30 -9.23 4.32 -1.48
CA LYS A 30 -9.70 3.90 -2.80
C LYS A 30 -8.82 2.79 -3.40
N ILE A 31 -7.50 2.90 -3.29
CA ILE A 31 -6.56 1.87 -3.78
C ILE A 31 -6.75 0.56 -3.00
N ILE A 32 -6.90 0.64 -1.67
CA ILE A 32 -7.15 -0.53 -0.82
C ILE A 32 -8.47 -1.20 -1.22
N ASP A 33 -9.55 -0.43 -1.42
CA ASP A 33 -10.86 -0.94 -1.79
C ASP A 33 -10.85 -1.57 -3.20
N GLU A 34 -10.13 -0.98 -4.15
CA GLU A 34 -10.03 -1.49 -5.53
C GLU A 34 -9.14 -2.73 -5.66
N THR A 35 -8.08 -2.82 -4.86
CA THR A 35 -7.07 -3.89 -4.98
C THR A 35 -7.24 -5.00 -3.94
N GLY A 36 -7.96 -4.74 -2.84
CA GLY A 36 -8.00 -5.62 -1.67
C GLY A 36 -6.67 -5.74 -0.93
N ALA A 37 -5.64 -4.96 -1.31
CA ALA A 37 -4.33 -5.00 -0.69
C ALA A 37 -4.31 -4.20 0.61
N LYS A 38 -3.51 -4.63 1.57
CA LYS A 38 -3.23 -3.88 2.80
C LYS A 38 -2.00 -3.02 2.57
N ILE A 39 -2.14 -1.71 2.69
CA ILE A 39 -1.05 -0.75 2.50
C ILE A 39 -0.74 -0.05 3.83
N ASP A 40 0.53 -0.04 4.20
CA ASP A 40 1.07 0.65 5.38
C ASP A 40 2.18 1.60 4.94
N ILE A 41 2.19 2.82 5.49
CA ILE A 41 3.15 3.87 5.12
C ILE A 41 3.71 4.45 6.41
N ASN A 42 5.02 4.34 6.59
CA ASN A 42 5.73 4.94 7.70
C ASN A 42 6.12 6.40 7.40
N ASP A 43 6.34 7.17 8.46
CA ASP A 43 6.78 8.57 8.38
C ASP A 43 8.17 8.75 7.74
N ASP A 44 8.96 7.67 7.68
CA ASP A 44 10.28 7.63 7.01
C ASP A 44 10.16 7.41 5.48
N GLY A 45 8.94 7.28 4.96
CA GLY A 45 8.68 7.03 3.53
C GLY A 45 8.73 5.56 3.14
N LYS A 46 8.91 4.62 4.07
CA LYS A 46 8.75 3.19 3.74
C LYS A 46 7.29 2.83 3.57
N VAL A 47 6.99 2.19 2.45
CA VAL A 47 5.68 1.69 2.09
C VAL A 47 5.71 0.17 2.07
N PHE A 48 4.77 -0.45 2.75
CA PHE A 48 4.55 -1.89 2.78
C PHE A 48 3.19 -2.18 2.15
N ILE A 49 3.19 -3.01 1.10
CA ILE A 49 1.98 -3.49 0.44
C ILE A 49 1.92 -5.00 0.65
N ALA A 50 0.94 -5.45 1.43
CA ALA A 50 0.62 -6.86 1.59
C ALA A 50 -0.57 -7.19 0.69
N SER A 51 -0.35 -8.02 -0.33
CA SER A 51 -1.42 -8.58 -1.15
C SER A 51 -1.66 -10.04 -0.78
N TYR A 52 -2.93 -10.41 -0.66
CA TYR A 52 -3.38 -11.78 -0.40
C TYR A 52 -3.75 -12.54 -1.70
N GLU A 53 -3.64 -11.89 -2.86
CA GLU A 53 -4.08 -12.46 -4.14
C GLU A 53 -2.90 -12.85 -5.05
N GLU A 54 -2.86 -14.13 -5.39
CA GLU A 54 -2.25 -14.65 -6.62
C GLU A 54 -3.40 -15.27 -7.42
N THR A 55 -4.07 -14.46 -8.23
CA THR A 55 -5.11 -14.95 -9.14
C THR A 55 -4.45 -15.53 -10.38
N ILE A 56 -4.36 -16.88 -10.32
CA ILE A 56 -4.31 -17.94 -11.35
C ILE A 56 -3.35 -17.74 -12.53
#